data_AF-A0A965QFW4-F1
#
_entry.id   AF-A0A965QFW4-F1
#
_cell.length_a   1.000
_cell.length_b   1.000
_cell.length_c   1.000
_cell.angle_alpha   90.00
_cell.angle_beta   90.00
_cell.angle_gamma   90.00
#
_symmetry.space_group_name_H-M   'P 1'
#
loop_
_entity.id
_entity.type
_entity.pdbx_description
1 polymer ?
#
loop_
_entity_poly.entity_id
_entity_poly.type
_entity_poly.pdbx_seq_one_letter_code
_entity_poly.pdbx_strand_id
1 'polypeptide(L)'
;IAGSQHTIQLAYDILSKPDDPKIKAILDNTVLFLWPSINPDGQNIVVNWYRENVGTPYEVSPLHELYQKYIGHDNNRDGYMLNVVESRVVARTWRQWEPNIIYVQHQTAPFPTRIWLPPFADPIAPRVNPMMSREVNTIGMTIAQNLEQEGKPGATHMGTGFDAWYPGYIDYLPMLQNIASFWTETALYQYATPHFYTVRDIGADNLRPTSLYNSPWQGGWWRLKDAVDYMRTASMAVLDYAVKYREELMYNRYQAGRNTIAKYTANPPYAYIVPQNQRDPGTAVEMLRRLAFNGIRVSQLERDVRYENTTYARGTWVIPMDQEFGELARQVLEKQEYPDLREYPGGPPEQPYDAA
;
A
#
# COMPACT_ATOMS: atom_id res chain seq x y z
N ILE A 1 -5.80 -12.94 8.62
CA ILE A 1 -5.45 -13.93 9.68
C ILE A 1 -4.02 -14.45 9.52
N ALA A 2 -3.60 -14.89 8.33
CA ALA A 2 -2.23 -15.35 8.10
C ALA A 2 -1.19 -14.25 8.36
N GLY A 3 -1.47 -13.00 7.99
CA GLY A 3 -0.56 -11.87 8.20
C GLY A 3 -0.04 -11.74 9.64
N SER A 4 -0.94 -11.84 10.64
CA SER A 4 -0.52 -11.75 12.05
C SER A 4 0.28 -12.97 12.51
N GLN A 5 -0.01 -14.16 11.99
CA GLN A 5 0.77 -15.37 12.28
C GLN A 5 2.15 -15.34 11.61
N HIS A 6 2.22 -14.80 10.39
CA HIS A 6 3.45 -14.63 9.64
C HIS A 6 4.47 -13.76 10.38
N THR A 7 4.04 -12.66 11.01
CA THR A 7 4.99 -11.77 11.71
C THR A 7 5.72 -12.48 12.85
N ILE A 8 5.04 -13.30 13.64
CA ILE A 8 5.65 -14.09 14.72
C ILE A 8 6.65 -15.10 14.14
N GLN A 9 6.25 -15.80 13.06
CA GLN A 9 7.12 -16.76 12.39
C GLN A 9 8.37 -16.10 11.81
N LEU A 10 8.23 -14.95 11.14
CA LEU A 10 9.35 -14.20 10.57
C LEU A 10 10.33 -13.73 11.65
N ALA A 11 9.82 -13.20 12.77
CA ALA A 11 10.65 -12.81 13.90
C ALA A 11 11.45 -14.01 14.44
N TYR A 12 10.78 -15.15 14.64
CA TYR A 12 11.44 -16.37 15.09
C TYR A 12 12.53 -16.83 14.12
N ASP A 13 12.27 -16.81 12.81
CA ASP A 13 13.24 -17.27 11.80
C ASP A 13 14.49 -16.40 11.75
N ILE A 14 14.33 -15.08 11.87
CA ILE A 14 15.46 -14.13 11.89
C ILE A 14 16.26 -14.30 13.19
N LEU A 15 15.60 -14.44 14.33
CA LEU A 15 16.27 -14.50 15.64
C LEU A 15 16.87 -15.87 15.97
N SER A 16 16.35 -16.95 15.41
CA SER A 16 16.82 -18.31 15.68
C SER A 16 18.03 -18.73 14.83
N LYS A 17 18.35 -17.98 13.77
CA LYS A 17 19.45 -18.28 12.84
C LYS A 17 20.38 -17.08 12.59
N PRO A 18 20.88 -16.40 13.64
CA PRO A 18 21.69 -15.18 13.47
C PRO A 18 23.01 -15.42 12.72
N ASP A 19 23.53 -16.65 12.75
CA ASP A 19 24.78 -17.03 12.08
C ASP A 19 24.59 -17.49 10.62
N ASP A 20 23.34 -17.65 10.15
CA ASP A 20 23.08 -17.90 8.74
C ASP A 20 23.57 -16.69 7.91
N PRO A 21 24.39 -16.87 6.86
CA PRO A 21 24.97 -15.74 6.13
C PRO A 21 23.96 -14.73 5.58
N LYS A 22 22.77 -15.20 5.14
CA LYS A 22 21.72 -14.33 4.61
C LYS A 22 21.06 -13.55 5.74
N ILE A 23 20.73 -14.22 6.86
CA ILE A 23 20.13 -13.57 8.04
C ILE A 23 21.10 -12.56 8.65
N LYS A 24 22.37 -12.93 8.80
CA LYS A 24 23.41 -12.04 9.31
C LYS A 24 23.51 -10.77 8.46
N ALA A 25 23.53 -10.92 7.14
CA ALA A 25 23.58 -9.78 6.23
C ALA A 25 22.34 -8.86 6.38
N ILE A 26 21.15 -9.42 6.59
CA ILE A 26 19.93 -8.66 6.88
C ILE A 26 20.08 -7.89 8.20
N LEU A 27 20.50 -8.55 9.28
CA LEU A 27 20.66 -7.93 10.60
C LEU A 27 21.74 -6.83 10.62
N ASP A 28 22.82 -7.00 9.87
CA ASP A 28 23.92 -6.03 9.81
C ASP A 28 23.55 -4.78 8.98
N ASN A 29 22.63 -4.89 8.01
CA ASN A 29 22.41 -3.86 6.99
C ASN A 29 20.98 -3.30 6.94
N THR A 30 20.05 -3.80 7.76
CA THR A 30 18.66 -3.34 7.75
C THR A 30 18.14 -3.05 9.16
N VAL A 31 17.26 -2.05 9.27
CA VAL A 31 16.44 -1.84 10.46
C VAL A 31 15.02 -2.30 10.14
N LEU A 32 14.63 -3.46 10.67
CA LEU A 32 13.31 -4.05 10.44
C LEU A 32 12.29 -3.54 11.47
N PHE A 33 11.28 -2.82 10.99
CA PHE A 33 10.07 -2.51 11.75
C PHE A 33 9.01 -3.57 11.47
N LEU A 34 8.95 -4.59 12.31
CA LEU A 34 7.97 -5.66 12.17
C LEU A 34 6.72 -5.36 12.99
N TRP A 35 5.63 -5.02 12.31
CA TRP A 35 4.37 -4.63 12.95
C TRP A 35 3.37 -5.80 12.95
N PRO A 36 3.00 -6.38 14.11
CA PRO A 36 2.16 -7.59 14.15
C PRO A 36 0.74 -7.40 13.61
N SER A 37 0.13 -6.25 13.91
CA SER A 37 -1.20 -5.88 13.43
C SER A 37 -1.41 -4.37 13.43
N ILE A 38 -1.86 -3.82 12.31
CA ILE A 38 -2.26 -2.41 12.18
C ILE A 38 -3.72 -2.17 12.60
N ASN A 39 -4.47 -3.24 12.91
CA ASN A 39 -5.85 -3.21 13.39
C ASN A 39 -6.08 -4.34 14.43
N PRO A 40 -5.56 -4.20 15.66
CA PRO A 40 -5.67 -5.25 16.67
C PRO A 40 -7.13 -5.54 17.07
N ASP A 41 -7.99 -4.51 17.12
CA ASP A 41 -9.41 -4.67 17.45
C ASP A 41 -10.13 -5.50 16.38
N GLY A 42 -9.98 -5.13 15.11
CA GLY A 42 -10.54 -5.88 13.99
C GLY A 42 -10.01 -7.32 13.92
N GLN A 43 -8.73 -7.53 14.23
CA GLN A 43 -8.18 -8.87 14.33
C GLN A 43 -8.85 -9.71 15.42
N ASN A 44 -9.09 -9.13 16.61
CA ASN A 44 -9.77 -9.84 17.69
C ASN A 44 -11.21 -10.19 17.33
N ILE A 45 -11.95 -9.26 16.70
CA ILE A 45 -13.32 -9.50 16.23
C ILE A 45 -13.35 -10.71 15.28
N VAL A 46 -12.49 -10.73 14.25
CA VAL A 46 -12.44 -11.84 13.29
C VAL A 46 -12.05 -13.16 13.94
N VAL A 47 -11.07 -13.14 14.86
CA VAL A 47 -10.61 -14.34 15.56
C VAL A 47 -11.69 -14.90 16.47
N ASN A 48 -12.39 -14.04 17.23
CA ASN A 48 -13.46 -14.47 18.12
C ASN A 48 -14.62 -15.06 17.33
N TRP A 49 -15.06 -14.38 16.26
CA TRP A 49 -16.11 -14.87 15.37
C TRP A 49 -15.78 -16.25 14.79
N TYR A 50 -14.55 -16.44 14.28
CA TYR A 50 -14.14 -17.73 13.75
C TYR A 50 -14.10 -18.82 14.82
N ARG A 51 -13.58 -18.53 16.02
CA ARG A 51 -13.49 -19.49 17.13
C ARG A 51 -14.84 -19.94 17.66
N GLU A 52 -15.84 -19.08 17.61
CA GLU A 52 -17.22 -19.43 18.00
C GLU A 52 -17.91 -20.35 16.98
N ASN A 53 -17.51 -20.28 15.70
CA ASN A 53 -18.19 -20.96 14.61
C ASN A 53 -17.42 -22.16 14.04
N VAL A 54 -16.12 -22.30 14.30
CA VAL A 54 -15.29 -23.41 13.77
C VAL A 54 -15.84 -24.78 14.22
N GLY A 55 -15.97 -25.70 13.27
CA GLY A 55 -16.58 -27.02 13.47
C GLY A 55 -18.11 -27.03 13.46
N THR A 56 -18.77 -25.88 13.26
CA THR A 56 -20.23 -25.77 13.12
C THR A 56 -20.63 -25.53 11.65
N PRO A 57 -21.93 -25.65 11.29
CA PRO A 57 -22.41 -25.26 9.95
C PRO A 57 -22.16 -23.79 9.59
N TYR A 58 -21.80 -22.94 10.57
CA TYR A 58 -21.57 -21.52 10.38
C TYR A 58 -20.09 -21.14 10.27
N GLU A 59 -19.16 -22.11 10.23
CA GLU A 59 -17.70 -21.88 10.26
C GLU A 59 -17.18 -20.81 9.30
N VAL A 60 -17.81 -20.73 8.12
CA VAL A 60 -17.44 -19.81 7.04
C VAL A 60 -18.49 -18.70 6.83
N SER A 61 -19.37 -18.50 7.81
CA SER A 61 -20.41 -17.46 7.72
C SER A 61 -19.80 -16.06 7.82
N PRO A 62 -20.30 -15.08 7.05
CA PRO A 62 -19.82 -13.70 7.11
C PRO A 62 -19.90 -13.12 8.53
N LEU A 63 -18.90 -12.31 8.88
CA LEU A 63 -18.91 -11.53 10.10
C LEU A 63 -20.05 -10.51 10.02
N HIS A 64 -20.86 -10.42 11.08
CA HIS A 64 -22.02 -9.51 11.15
C HIS A 64 -21.76 -8.28 12.04
N GLU A 65 -20.54 -8.12 12.54
CA GLU A 65 -20.09 -6.97 13.34
C GLU A 65 -19.34 -5.96 12.46
N LEU A 66 -19.57 -4.66 12.68
CA LEU A 66 -18.84 -3.58 12.02
C LEU A 66 -17.45 -3.42 12.63
N TYR A 67 -16.45 -3.25 11.77
CA TYR A 67 -15.12 -2.83 12.19
C TYR A 67 -15.18 -1.40 12.75
N GLN A 68 -14.81 -1.22 14.03
CA GLN A 68 -14.95 0.00 14.83
C GLN A 68 -16.41 0.48 15.07
N LYS A 69 -16.71 0.68 16.35
CA LYS A 69 -18.07 0.91 16.88
C LYS A 69 -18.86 2.06 16.24
N TYR A 70 -18.19 3.12 15.78
CA TYR A 70 -18.85 4.39 15.44
C TYR A 70 -18.94 4.69 13.95
N ILE A 71 -18.11 4.07 13.12
CA ILE A 71 -17.92 4.52 11.75
C ILE A 71 -17.95 3.39 10.72
N GLY A 72 -17.67 2.13 11.11
CA GLY A 72 -17.52 1.06 10.12
C GLY A 72 -16.40 1.39 9.13
N HIS A 73 -15.14 1.22 9.52
CA HIS A 73 -14.03 1.80 8.75
C HIS A 73 -13.15 0.76 8.04
N ASP A 74 -12.56 1.20 6.93
CA ASP A 74 -11.42 0.56 6.32
C ASP A 74 -10.17 1.42 6.55
N ASN A 75 -9.23 0.91 7.37
CA ASN A 75 -7.93 1.54 7.58
C ASN A 75 -7.18 1.81 6.27
N ASN A 76 -7.35 0.92 5.29
CA ASN A 76 -6.68 1.04 4.00
C ASN A 76 -7.41 1.97 3.03
N ARG A 77 -8.38 2.78 3.50
CA ARG A 77 -8.92 3.92 2.75
C ARG A 77 -8.73 5.25 3.48
N ASP A 78 -8.04 5.24 4.62
CA ASP A 78 -7.91 6.39 5.51
C ASP A 78 -6.51 7.05 5.48
N GLY A 79 -5.68 6.72 4.49
CA GLY A 79 -4.27 7.13 4.40
C GLY A 79 -4.04 8.65 4.46
N TYR A 80 -4.71 9.42 3.58
CA TYR A 80 -4.57 10.89 3.61
C TYR A 80 -5.53 11.57 4.59
N MET A 81 -6.65 10.94 4.91
CA MET A 81 -7.70 11.52 5.76
C MET A 81 -7.36 11.43 7.25
N LEU A 82 -6.72 10.33 7.66
CA LEU A 82 -6.25 10.08 9.03
C LEU A 82 -7.38 10.16 10.08
N ASN A 83 -8.61 9.80 9.72
CA ASN A 83 -9.78 9.90 10.61
C ASN A 83 -9.60 9.05 11.87
N VAL A 84 -9.01 7.85 11.75
CA VAL A 84 -8.86 6.92 12.88
C VAL A 84 -7.49 7.01 13.55
N VAL A 85 -7.38 6.44 14.75
CA VAL A 85 -6.14 6.52 15.53
C VAL A 85 -5.04 5.62 14.95
N GLU A 86 -5.43 4.49 14.37
CA GLU A 86 -4.57 3.52 13.71
C GLU A 86 -3.82 4.17 12.55
N SER A 87 -4.52 4.85 11.64
CA SER A 87 -3.92 5.59 10.52
C SER A 87 -2.96 6.67 11.01
N ARG A 88 -3.30 7.41 12.07
CA ARG A 88 -2.43 8.43 12.68
C ARG A 88 -1.17 7.82 13.30
N VAL A 89 -1.28 6.66 13.94
CA VAL A 89 -0.14 5.94 14.53
C VAL A 89 0.81 5.44 13.44
N VAL A 90 0.26 4.84 12.39
CA VAL A 90 1.02 4.35 11.23
C VAL A 90 1.72 5.52 10.53
N ALA A 91 0.98 6.56 10.15
CA ALA A 91 1.53 7.73 9.48
C ALA A 91 2.60 8.42 10.34
N ARG A 92 2.36 8.62 11.65
CA ARG A 92 3.38 9.18 12.56
C ARG A 92 4.66 8.34 12.55
N THR A 93 4.53 7.01 12.58
CA THR A 93 5.70 6.11 12.59
C THR A 93 6.49 6.25 11.29
N TRP A 94 5.83 6.20 10.14
CA TRP A 94 6.50 6.35 8.85
C TRP A 94 7.15 7.72 8.68
N ARG A 95 6.50 8.79 9.11
CA ARG A 95 7.06 10.15 9.07
C ARG A 95 8.23 10.33 10.05
N GLN A 96 8.24 9.63 11.19
CA GLN A 96 9.31 9.71 12.17
C GLN A 96 10.57 8.95 11.71
N TRP A 97 10.39 7.77 11.13
CA TRP A 97 11.49 6.87 10.78
C TRP A 97 11.92 6.95 9.33
N GLU A 98 11.05 7.45 8.45
CA GLU A 98 11.31 7.63 7.02
C GLU A 98 11.90 6.36 6.37
N PRO A 99 11.14 5.23 6.33
CA PRO A 99 11.66 3.99 5.78
C PRO A 99 11.90 4.10 4.26
N ASN A 100 12.78 3.25 3.73
CA ASN A 100 12.97 3.13 2.28
C ASN A 100 11.95 2.20 1.62
N ILE A 101 11.50 1.17 2.35
CA ILE A 101 10.48 0.21 1.90
C ILE A 101 9.38 0.12 2.94
N ILE A 102 8.13 0.18 2.49
CA ILE A 102 6.93 -0.18 3.26
C ILE A 102 6.30 -1.38 2.55
N TYR A 103 6.12 -2.48 3.28
CA TYR A 103 5.53 -3.70 2.74
C TYR A 103 4.37 -4.16 3.63
N VAL A 104 3.17 -4.20 3.07
CA VAL A 104 1.94 -4.58 3.79
C VAL A 104 1.38 -5.91 3.27
N GLN A 105 0.99 -6.81 4.18
CA GLN A 105 0.48 -8.14 3.86
C GLN A 105 -1.04 -8.18 3.95
N HIS A 106 -1.70 -8.50 2.85
CA HIS A 106 -3.16 -8.59 2.70
C HIS A 106 -3.62 -10.01 2.39
N GLN A 107 -4.93 -10.23 2.51
CA GLN A 107 -5.63 -11.43 2.09
C GLN A 107 -7.05 -11.04 1.64
N THR A 108 -7.67 -11.68 0.64
CA THR A 108 -7.20 -12.86 -0.13
C THR A 108 -6.87 -12.50 -1.58
N ALA A 109 -5.85 -13.15 -2.14
CA ALA A 109 -5.53 -13.05 -3.57
C ALA A 109 -6.73 -13.40 -4.47
N PRO A 110 -6.82 -12.84 -5.70
CA PRO A 110 -7.79 -13.25 -6.69
C PRO A 110 -7.72 -14.75 -6.98
N PHE A 111 -8.83 -15.45 -6.84
CA PHE A 111 -8.89 -16.88 -7.17
C PHE A 111 -8.65 -17.08 -8.68
N PRO A 112 -7.84 -18.08 -9.12
CA PRO A 112 -7.23 -19.17 -8.34
C PRO A 112 -5.79 -18.94 -7.88
N THR A 113 -5.27 -17.73 -8.01
CA THR A 113 -3.88 -17.39 -7.68
C THR A 113 -3.61 -17.54 -6.18
N ARG A 114 -2.34 -17.73 -5.81
CA ARG A 114 -1.91 -17.98 -4.42
C ARG A 114 -1.32 -16.75 -3.76
N ILE A 115 -0.73 -15.87 -4.56
CA ILE A 115 -0.31 -14.54 -4.10
C ILE A 115 -0.38 -13.55 -5.26
N TRP A 116 -0.97 -12.39 -5.03
CA TRP A 116 -0.97 -11.26 -5.96
C TRP A 116 0.01 -10.20 -5.47
N LEU A 117 0.83 -9.68 -6.38
CA LEU A 117 1.95 -8.80 -6.07
C LEU A 117 2.34 -7.91 -7.26
N PRO A 118 3.09 -6.80 -7.04
CA PRO A 118 3.47 -5.89 -8.12
C PRO A 118 4.26 -6.58 -9.23
N PRO A 119 4.19 -6.15 -10.50
CA PRO A 119 3.50 -4.96 -11.00
C PRO A 119 1.98 -5.01 -10.87
N PHE A 120 1.39 -3.89 -10.47
CA PHE A 120 -0.05 -3.71 -10.35
C PHE A 120 -0.69 -3.36 -11.70
N ALA A 121 -2.01 -3.52 -11.80
CA ALA A 121 -2.74 -3.24 -13.03
C ALA A 121 -2.64 -1.77 -13.45
N ASP A 122 -2.66 -1.53 -14.76
CA ASP A 122 -2.74 -0.20 -15.32
C ASP A 122 -4.18 0.35 -15.26
N PRO A 123 -4.38 1.67 -15.14
CA PRO A 123 -3.37 2.71 -14.96
C PRO A 123 -2.96 2.93 -13.49
N ILE A 124 -1.70 3.31 -13.27
CA ILE A 124 -1.23 3.77 -11.95
C ILE A 124 -1.32 5.30 -11.81
N ALA A 125 -1.28 5.80 -10.57
CA ALA A 125 -1.29 7.22 -10.24
C ALA A 125 -0.20 7.98 -11.04
N PRO A 126 -0.55 8.97 -11.87
CA PRO A 126 0.39 9.67 -12.75
C PRO A 126 1.35 10.60 -11.99
N ARG A 127 1.09 10.84 -10.70
CA ARG A 127 1.90 11.69 -9.83
C ARG A 127 2.97 10.93 -9.06
N VAL A 128 2.93 9.60 -9.04
CA VAL A 128 3.98 8.79 -8.41
C VAL A 128 5.28 8.92 -9.22
N ASN A 129 6.40 9.09 -8.52
CA ASN A 129 7.69 9.15 -9.19
C ASN A 129 7.99 7.82 -9.90
N PRO A 130 8.33 7.81 -11.21
CA PRO A 130 8.55 6.57 -11.94
C PRO A 130 9.62 5.67 -11.33
N MET A 131 10.61 6.22 -10.62
CA MET A 131 11.62 5.40 -9.93
C MET A 131 11.00 4.53 -8.84
N MET A 132 10.05 5.06 -8.06
CA MET A 132 9.36 4.29 -7.01
C MET A 132 8.52 3.16 -7.62
N SER A 133 7.79 3.43 -8.71
CA SER A 133 7.01 2.41 -9.41
C SER A 133 7.91 1.29 -9.98
N ARG A 134 9.07 1.66 -10.54
CA ARG A 134 10.02 0.67 -11.07
C ARG A 134 10.65 -0.16 -9.95
N GLU A 135 11.00 0.47 -8.83
CA GLU A 135 11.53 -0.20 -7.65
C GLU A 135 10.54 -1.22 -7.08
N VAL A 136 9.28 -0.83 -6.87
CA VAL A 136 8.21 -1.73 -6.44
C VAL A 136 8.01 -2.90 -7.42
N ASN A 137 8.06 -2.64 -8.73
CA ASN A 137 7.97 -3.69 -9.75
C ASN A 137 9.15 -4.67 -9.68
N THR A 138 10.37 -4.17 -9.46
CA THR A 138 11.56 -5.02 -9.30
C THR A 138 11.46 -5.87 -8.02
N ILE A 139 10.98 -5.29 -6.92
CA ILE A 139 10.74 -6.03 -5.68
C ILE A 139 9.70 -7.14 -5.90
N GLY A 140 8.59 -6.83 -6.56
CA GLY A 140 7.55 -7.81 -6.90
C GLY A 140 8.09 -8.96 -7.75
N MET A 141 8.85 -8.66 -8.81
CA MET A 141 9.50 -9.70 -9.62
C MET A 141 10.50 -10.53 -8.80
N THR A 142 11.20 -9.92 -7.85
CA THR A 142 12.11 -10.63 -6.93
C THR A 142 11.33 -11.59 -6.03
N ILE A 143 10.18 -11.18 -5.49
CA ILE A 143 9.29 -12.05 -4.70
C ILE A 143 8.84 -13.24 -5.56
N ALA A 144 8.31 -13.00 -6.77
CA ALA A 144 7.86 -14.07 -7.67
C ALA A 144 8.98 -15.07 -7.96
N GLN A 145 10.19 -14.59 -8.28
CA GLN A 145 11.33 -15.47 -8.52
C GLN A 145 11.70 -16.32 -7.29
N ASN A 146 11.66 -15.75 -6.07
CA ASN A 146 11.94 -16.50 -4.85
C ASN A 146 10.87 -17.58 -4.57
N LEU A 147 9.60 -17.30 -4.88
CA LEU A 147 8.53 -18.28 -4.79
C LEU A 147 8.76 -19.45 -5.76
N GLU A 148 9.16 -19.18 -7.00
CA GLU A 148 9.51 -20.23 -7.97
C GLU A 148 10.68 -21.10 -7.50
N GLN A 149 11.72 -20.47 -6.92
CA GLN A 149 12.87 -21.20 -6.35
C GLN A 149 12.49 -22.14 -5.21
N GLU A 150 11.43 -21.81 -4.46
CA GLU A 150 10.89 -22.64 -3.39
C GLU A 150 9.79 -23.61 -3.87
N GLY A 151 9.50 -23.68 -5.18
CA GLY A 151 8.45 -24.54 -5.73
C GLY A 151 7.05 -24.13 -5.27
N LYS A 152 6.81 -22.83 -5.10
CA LYS A 152 5.55 -22.22 -4.64
C LYS A 152 4.81 -21.56 -5.82
N PRO A 153 4.04 -22.34 -6.62
CA PRO A 153 3.37 -21.82 -7.82
C PRO A 153 2.22 -20.86 -7.48
N GLY A 154 1.70 -20.18 -8.49
CA GLY A 154 0.49 -19.37 -8.37
C GLY A 154 0.72 -17.92 -7.98
N ALA A 155 1.95 -17.43 -8.07
CA ALA A 155 2.25 -16.01 -7.98
C ALA A 155 1.77 -15.29 -9.25
N THR A 156 0.97 -14.24 -9.09
CA THR A 156 0.46 -13.44 -10.20
C THR A 156 0.79 -11.98 -10.03
N HIS A 157 1.00 -11.32 -11.17
CA HIS A 157 1.02 -9.87 -11.27
C HIS A 157 -0.17 -9.41 -12.11
N MET A 158 -0.39 -8.09 -12.14
CA MET A 158 -1.56 -7.47 -12.75
C MET A 158 -2.87 -7.96 -12.11
N GLY A 159 -3.91 -7.15 -12.21
CA GLY A 159 -5.23 -7.45 -11.65
C GLY A 159 -6.31 -7.07 -12.65
N THR A 160 -7.56 -7.21 -12.26
CA THR A 160 -8.71 -6.76 -13.05
C THR A 160 -9.15 -5.33 -12.75
N GLY A 161 -8.57 -4.70 -11.72
CA GLY A 161 -8.82 -3.31 -11.33
C GLY A 161 -7.51 -2.58 -11.05
N PHE A 162 -7.52 -1.26 -11.19
CA PHE A 162 -6.34 -0.42 -11.02
C PHE A 162 -6.31 0.28 -9.65
N ASP A 163 -5.67 -0.41 -8.70
CA ASP A 163 -5.69 -0.01 -7.28
C ASP A 163 -4.58 0.99 -6.94
N ALA A 164 -3.51 0.98 -7.72
CA ALA A 164 -2.32 1.81 -7.58
C ALA A 164 -2.54 3.27 -8.04
N TRP A 165 -3.75 3.83 -7.84
CA TRP A 165 -4.17 5.17 -8.25
C TRP A 165 -4.56 6.09 -7.07
N TYR A 166 -5.33 5.57 -6.12
CA TYR A 166 -5.98 6.36 -5.07
C TYR A 166 -5.06 6.62 -3.87
N PRO A 167 -4.93 7.88 -3.36
CA PRO A 167 -4.09 8.16 -2.19
C PRO A 167 -4.72 7.76 -0.84
N GLY A 168 -5.91 7.16 -0.81
CA GLY A 168 -6.50 6.70 0.47
C GLY A 168 -5.92 5.38 0.98
N TYR A 169 -5.28 4.60 0.11
CA TYR A 169 -4.50 3.43 0.48
C TYR A 169 -3.38 3.79 1.44
N ILE A 170 -3.42 3.25 2.66
CA ILE A 170 -2.36 3.49 3.64
C ILE A 170 -1.05 2.89 3.13
N ASP A 171 -1.13 1.74 2.47
CA ASP A 171 -0.01 0.98 1.90
C ASP A 171 0.48 1.50 0.53
N TYR A 172 -0.16 2.52 -0.05
CA TYR A 172 0.25 3.10 -1.34
C TYR A 172 0.48 4.61 -1.32
N LEU A 173 -0.19 5.38 -0.46
CA LEU A 173 0.06 6.82 -0.28
C LEU A 173 1.55 7.16 -0.14
N PRO A 174 2.40 6.38 0.57
CA PRO A 174 3.81 6.70 0.69
C PRO A 174 4.59 6.69 -0.63
N MET A 175 4.05 6.11 -1.71
CA MET A 175 4.60 6.25 -3.06
C MET A 175 4.64 7.71 -3.52
N LEU A 176 3.65 8.52 -3.11
CA LEU A 176 3.60 9.97 -3.33
C LEU A 176 4.51 10.74 -2.36
N GLN A 177 5.05 10.05 -1.35
CA GLN A 177 6.08 10.53 -0.43
C GLN A 177 7.48 10.03 -0.82
N ASN A 178 7.65 9.51 -2.05
CA ASN A 178 8.90 8.96 -2.56
C ASN A 178 9.43 7.78 -1.72
N ILE A 179 8.53 6.96 -1.17
CA ILE A 179 8.88 5.73 -0.44
C ILE A 179 8.32 4.56 -1.25
N ALA A 180 9.15 3.55 -1.54
CA ALA A 180 8.66 2.33 -2.17
C ALA A 180 7.69 1.61 -1.22
N SER A 181 6.40 1.72 -1.52
CA SER A 181 5.31 1.23 -0.69
C SER A 181 4.36 0.39 -1.52
N PHE A 182 4.08 -0.81 -1.04
CA PHE A 182 3.25 -1.76 -1.76
C PHE A 182 2.66 -2.79 -0.82
N TRP A 183 1.71 -3.55 -1.36
CA TRP A 183 1.11 -4.68 -0.69
C TRP A 183 1.21 -5.95 -1.53
N THR A 184 0.97 -7.08 -0.87
CA THR A 184 0.68 -8.35 -1.55
C THR A 184 -0.53 -9.00 -0.92
N GLU A 185 -1.33 -9.68 -1.71
CA GLU A 185 -2.47 -10.43 -1.23
C GLU A 185 -2.20 -11.92 -1.32
N THR A 186 -2.16 -12.62 -0.19
CA THR A 186 -1.99 -14.08 -0.19
C THR A 186 -3.34 -14.76 -0.08
N ALA A 187 -3.54 -15.83 -0.85
CA ALA A 187 -4.79 -16.57 -0.83
C ALA A 187 -5.13 -17.09 0.56
N LEU A 188 -6.42 -17.14 0.88
CA LEU A 188 -6.93 -17.78 2.07
C LEU A 188 -8.36 -18.22 1.81
N TYR A 189 -8.68 -19.45 2.17
CA TYR A 189 -10.07 -19.84 2.24
C TYR A 189 -10.63 -19.34 3.57
N GLN A 190 -11.60 -18.42 3.47
CA GLN A 190 -12.46 -17.87 4.53
C GLN A 190 -11.98 -18.11 5.97
N TYR A 191 -11.48 -17.04 6.61
CA TYR A 191 -10.89 -17.06 7.96
C TYR A 191 -9.58 -17.85 8.07
N ALA A 192 -9.64 -19.13 8.45
CA ALA A 192 -8.46 -19.99 8.59
C ALA A 192 -8.77 -21.46 8.23
N THR A 193 -9.93 -21.72 7.63
CA THR A 193 -10.40 -23.05 7.31
C THR A 193 -9.57 -23.66 6.18
N PRO A 194 -8.93 -24.83 6.38
CA PRO A 194 -8.30 -25.56 5.29
C PRO A 194 -9.30 -25.92 4.20
N HIS A 195 -8.91 -25.74 2.94
CA HIS A 195 -9.76 -26.10 1.81
C HIS A 195 -8.99 -26.89 0.76
N PHE A 196 -9.63 -27.92 0.21
CA PHE A 196 -9.08 -28.70 -0.90
C PHE A 196 -9.74 -28.27 -2.20
N TYR A 197 -8.94 -27.84 -3.16
CA TYR A 197 -9.39 -27.49 -4.50
C TYR A 197 -8.97 -28.57 -5.50
N THR A 198 -9.88 -28.99 -6.36
CA THR A 198 -9.58 -29.84 -7.51
C THR A 198 -9.18 -29.00 -8.71
N VAL A 199 -8.53 -29.60 -9.70
CA VAL A 199 -8.28 -28.98 -11.02
C VAL A 199 -9.58 -28.45 -11.66
N ARG A 200 -10.72 -29.11 -11.40
CA ARG A 200 -12.03 -28.66 -11.89
C ARG A 200 -12.47 -27.36 -11.23
N ASP A 201 -12.18 -27.18 -9.95
CA ASP A 201 -12.49 -25.93 -9.22
C ASP A 201 -11.63 -24.77 -9.76
N ILE A 202 -10.40 -25.05 -10.20
CA ILE A 202 -9.51 -24.06 -10.81
C ILE A 202 -10.03 -23.63 -12.19
N GLY A 203 -10.50 -24.58 -13.01
CA GLY A 203 -10.93 -24.34 -14.39
C GLY A 203 -9.74 -24.29 -15.37
N ALA A 204 -9.91 -24.91 -16.54
CA ALA A 204 -8.82 -25.11 -17.50
C ALA A 204 -8.23 -23.80 -18.04
N ASP A 205 -9.05 -22.75 -18.19
CA ASP A 205 -8.63 -21.45 -18.70
C ASP A 205 -7.64 -20.75 -17.76
N ASN A 206 -7.75 -21.02 -16.46
CA ASN A 206 -6.86 -20.46 -15.43
C ASN A 206 -5.53 -21.23 -15.29
N LEU A 207 -5.34 -22.30 -16.05
CA LEU A 207 -4.12 -23.12 -16.02
C LEU A 207 -3.16 -22.81 -17.16
N ARG A 208 -3.48 -21.83 -18.00
CA ARG A 208 -2.59 -21.38 -19.07
C ARG A 208 -1.49 -20.48 -18.49
N PRO A 209 -0.21 -20.85 -18.63
CA PRO A 209 0.88 -19.96 -18.26
C PRO A 209 0.88 -18.68 -19.12
N THR A 210 1.13 -17.54 -18.47
CA THR A 210 1.40 -16.25 -19.13
C THR A 210 2.80 -15.76 -18.73
N SER A 211 3.22 -14.58 -19.19
CA SER A 211 4.51 -14.00 -18.82
C SER A 211 4.58 -13.46 -17.39
N LEU A 212 3.42 -13.25 -16.76
CA LEU A 212 3.26 -12.70 -15.40
C LEU A 212 2.46 -13.65 -14.47
N TYR A 213 2.23 -14.88 -14.94
CA TYR A 213 1.59 -15.97 -14.21
C TYR A 213 2.11 -17.29 -14.79
N ASN A 214 3.40 -17.57 -14.52
CA ASN A 214 4.18 -18.55 -15.30
C ASN A 214 3.98 -19.98 -14.77
N SER A 215 3.61 -20.14 -13.50
CA SER A 215 3.39 -21.41 -12.82
C SER A 215 1.97 -21.47 -12.23
N PRO A 216 0.93 -21.74 -13.04
CA PRO A 216 -0.43 -21.82 -12.51
C PRO A 216 -0.59 -22.87 -11.41
N TRP A 217 -1.24 -22.49 -10.30
CA TRP A 217 -1.51 -23.43 -9.21
C TRP A 217 -2.59 -24.44 -9.64
N GLN A 218 -2.27 -25.73 -9.58
CA GLN A 218 -3.13 -26.81 -10.11
C GLN A 218 -4.20 -27.30 -9.12
N GLY A 219 -4.40 -26.60 -8.01
CA GLY A 219 -5.23 -27.07 -6.91
C GLY A 219 -4.44 -27.95 -5.93
N GLY A 220 -5.18 -28.50 -4.97
CA GLY A 220 -4.67 -29.21 -3.81
C GLY A 220 -5.18 -28.59 -2.52
N TRP A 221 -4.59 -29.02 -1.41
CA TRP A 221 -4.87 -28.40 -0.11
C TRP A 221 -4.28 -27.00 -0.05
N TRP A 222 -5.08 -26.05 0.43
CA TRP A 222 -4.64 -24.74 0.86
C TRP A 222 -5.02 -24.54 2.33
N ARG A 223 -4.01 -24.32 3.17
CA ARG A 223 -4.12 -24.19 4.63
C ARG A 223 -3.57 -22.84 5.06
N LEU A 224 -3.87 -22.46 6.30
CA LEU A 224 -3.29 -21.26 6.91
C LEU A 224 -1.75 -21.25 6.84
N LYS A 225 -1.11 -22.40 7.06
CA LYS A 225 0.35 -22.56 6.98
C LYS A 225 0.89 -22.25 5.58
N ASP A 226 0.18 -22.66 4.53
CA ASP A 226 0.60 -22.40 3.14
C ASP A 226 0.60 -20.89 2.87
N ALA A 227 -0.44 -20.17 3.33
CA ALA A 227 -0.48 -18.71 3.24
C ALA A 227 0.66 -18.04 4.03
N VAL A 228 0.93 -18.50 5.26
CA VAL A 228 2.06 -18.00 6.07
C VAL A 228 3.40 -18.24 5.37
N ASP A 229 3.58 -19.38 4.72
CA ASP A 229 4.81 -19.74 4.02
C ASP A 229 5.05 -18.90 2.77
N TYR A 230 3.99 -18.51 2.04
CA TYR A 230 4.11 -17.57 0.92
C TYR A 230 4.50 -16.18 1.41
N MET A 231 3.82 -15.67 2.45
CA MET A 231 4.16 -14.38 3.08
C MET A 231 5.61 -14.36 3.58
N ARG A 232 6.07 -15.46 4.19
CA ARG A 232 7.44 -15.62 4.68
C ARG A 232 8.47 -15.50 3.56
N THR A 233 8.26 -16.20 2.45
CA THR A 233 9.15 -16.11 1.28
C THR A 233 9.17 -14.69 0.73
N ALA A 234 8.01 -14.05 0.61
CA ALA A 234 7.92 -12.68 0.14
C ALA A 234 8.67 -11.70 1.06
N SER A 235 8.47 -11.76 2.38
CA SER A 235 9.17 -10.89 3.33
C SER A 235 10.69 -11.14 3.35
N MET A 236 11.14 -12.39 3.27
CA MET A 236 12.56 -12.71 3.15
C MET A 236 13.17 -12.23 1.83
N ALA A 237 12.41 -12.24 0.73
CA ALA A 237 12.84 -11.69 -0.55
C ALA A 237 13.00 -10.16 -0.49
N VAL A 238 12.07 -9.46 0.16
CA VAL A 238 12.12 -8.00 0.36
C VAL A 238 13.31 -7.60 1.25
N LEU A 239 13.55 -8.32 2.34
CA LEU A 239 14.71 -8.06 3.22
C LEU A 239 16.03 -8.28 2.49
N ASP A 240 16.14 -9.35 1.71
CA ASP A 240 17.32 -9.63 0.89
C ASP A 240 17.54 -8.59 -0.20
N TYR A 241 16.45 -8.13 -0.85
CA TYR A 241 16.47 -7.02 -1.79
C TYR A 241 17.01 -5.74 -1.11
N ALA A 242 16.51 -5.43 0.08
CA ALA A 242 16.95 -4.24 0.83
C ALA A 242 18.44 -4.26 1.15
N VAL A 243 19.02 -5.43 1.47
CA VAL A 243 20.46 -5.58 1.70
C VAL A 243 21.25 -5.34 0.41
N LYS A 244 20.81 -5.95 -0.69
CA LYS A 244 21.53 -5.95 -1.98
C LYS A 244 21.50 -4.61 -2.68
N TYR A 245 20.38 -3.88 -2.57
CA TYR A 245 20.12 -2.63 -3.29
C TYR A 245 20.04 -1.41 -2.35
N ARG A 246 20.66 -1.47 -1.17
CA ARG A 246 20.53 -0.43 -0.14
C ARG A 246 20.94 0.97 -0.62
N GLU A 247 21.96 1.06 -1.48
CA GLU A 247 22.46 2.33 -1.98
C GLU A 247 21.50 2.90 -3.03
N GLU A 248 20.99 2.04 -3.91
CA GLU A 248 19.99 2.38 -4.90
C GLU A 248 18.67 2.82 -4.25
N LEU A 249 18.18 2.11 -3.23
CA LEU A 249 16.98 2.49 -2.47
C LEU A 249 17.07 3.92 -1.93
N MET A 250 18.20 4.23 -1.27
CA MET A 250 18.43 5.57 -0.70
C MET A 250 18.60 6.63 -1.80
N TYR A 251 19.33 6.31 -2.86
CA TYR A 251 19.62 7.25 -3.93
C TYR A 251 18.38 7.55 -4.78
N ASN A 252 17.58 6.54 -5.12
CA ASN A 252 16.33 6.69 -5.85
C ASN A 252 15.35 7.59 -5.09
N ARG A 253 15.21 7.39 -3.78
CA ARG A 253 14.39 8.24 -2.92
C ARG A 253 14.88 9.69 -2.88
N TYR A 254 16.19 9.89 -2.71
CA TYR A 254 16.79 11.23 -2.77
C TYR A 254 16.53 11.91 -4.13
N GLN A 255 16.77 11.20 -5.23
CA GLN A 255 16.54 11.71 -6.57
C GLN A 255 15.07 12.06 -6.78
N ALA A 256 14.14 11.22 -6.30
CA ALA A 256 12.71 11.45 -6.43
C ALA A 256 12.30 12.76 -5.75
N GLY A 257 12.69 12.97 -4.48
CA GLY A 257 12.40 14.21 -3.76
C GLY A 257 13.04 15.45 -4.40
N ARG A 258 14.31 15.36 -4.79
CA ARG A 258 15.04 16.45 -5.47
C ARG A 258 14.37 16.82 -6.80
N ASN A 259 13.97 15.83 -7.59
CA ASN A 259 13.33 16.05 -8.88
C ASN A 259 11.95 16.70 -8.71
N THR A 260 11.18 16.31 -7.69
CA THR A 260 9.90 16.94 -7.34
C THR A 260 10.09 18.42 -6.98
N ILE A 261 11.06 18.74 -6.13
CA ILE A 261 11.40 20.13 -5.78
C ILE A 261 11.75 20.91 -7.04
N ALA A 262 12.71 20.42 -7.84
CA ALA A 262 13.14 21.10 -9.07
C ALA A 262 12.00 21.31 -10.07
N LYS A 263 11.09 20.33 -10.21
CA LYS A 263 9.91 20.41 -11.07
C LYS A 263 9.04 21.61 -10.68
N TYR A 264 8.71 21.76 -9.41
CA TYR A 264 7.83 22.80 -8.91
C TYR A 264 8.52 24.15 -8.65
N THR A 265 9.85 24.18 -8.58
CA THR A 265 10.62 25.43 -8.70
C THR A 265 10.51 26.00 -10.12
N ALA A 266 10.58 25.14 -11.14
CA ALA A 266 10.62 25.57 -12.54
C ALA A 266 9.24 25.71 -13.20
N ASN A 267 8.21 25.02 -12.70
CA ASN A 267 6.92 24.90 -13.36
C ASN A 267 5.73 25.02 -12.39
N PRO A 268 4.59 25.58 -12.83
CA PRO A 268 3.39 25.64 -12.01
C PRO A 268 2.73 24.26 -11.81
N PRO A 269 1.85 24.11 -10.79
CA PRO A 269 1.54 25.12 -9.78
C PRO A 269 2.71 25.34 -8.81
N TYR A 270 3.05 26.61 -8.53
CA TYR A 270 4.13 26.97 -7.60
C TYR A 270 3.70 26.89 -6.14
N ALA A 271 2.41 27.14 -5.88
CA ALA A 271 1.81 27.06 -4.56
C ALA A 271 0.30 26.92 -4.67
N TYR A 272 -0.32 26.33 -3.64
CA TYR A 272 -1.75 26.47 -3.40
C TYR A 272 -1.99 27.52 -2.30
N ILE A 273 -2.96 28.41 -2.53
CA ILE A 273 -3.34 29.44 -1.57
C ILE A 273 -4.65 29.03 -0.92
N VAL A 274 -4.69 29.04 0.41
CA VAL A 274 -5.89 28.71 1.19
C VAL A 274 -6.31 29.95 1.99
N PRO A 275 -7.30 30.72 1.51
CA PRO A 275 -7.77 31.93 2.19
C PRO A 275 -8.30 31.62 3.59
N GLN A 276 -8.05 32.48 4.57
CA GLN A 276 -8.61 32.28 5.92
C GLN A 276 -10.11 32.60 5.98
N ASN A 277 -10.55 33.59 5.20
CA ASN A 277 -11.94 33.98 5.13
C ASN A 277 -12.69 33.14 4.09
N GLN A 278 -13.26 32.03 4.53
CA GLN A 278 -14.07 31.13 3.72
C GLN A 278 -15.27 30.63 4.52
N ARG A 279 -16.23 29.98 3.86
CA ARG A 279 -17.50 29.54 4.46
C ARG A 279 -17.31 28.70 5.73
N ASP A 280 -16.28 27.85 5.75
CA ASP A 280 -15.94 27.00 6.89
C ASP A 280 -14.43 27.03 7.16
N PRO A 281 -13.94 28.00 7.94
CA PRO A 281 -12.52 28.11 8.26
C PRO A 281 -12.01 26.98 9.15
N GLY A 282 -12.89 26.33 9.93
CA GLY A 282 -12.53 25.21 10.79
C GLY A 282 -12.12 23.99 9.98
N THR A 283 -12.94 23.63 8.99
CA THR A 283 -12.65 22.54 8.06
C THR A 283 -11.39 22.81 7.22
N ALA A 284 -11.15 24.06 6.82
CA ALA A 284 -9.92 24.42 6.12
C ALA A 284 -8.65 24.22 6.99
N VAL A 285 -8.72 24.59 8.27
CA VAL A 285 -7.63 24.34 9.23
C VAL A 285 -7.42 22.83 9.44
N GLU A 286 -8.50 22.05 9.52
CA GLU A 286 -8.40 20.61 9.67
C GLU A 286 -7.75 19.95 8.45
N MET A 287 -8.15 20.32 7.23
CA MET A 287 -7.49 19.89 6.00
C MET A 287 -5.98 20.19 6.04
N LEU A 288 -5.60 21.43 6.36
CA LEU A 288 -4.19 21.83 6.45
C LEU A 288 -3.42 21.02 7.52
N ARG A 289 -4.04 20.70 8.65
CA ARG A 289 -3.45 19.83 9.68
C ARG A 289 -3.24 18.41 9.17
N ARG A 290 -4.17 17.83 8.40
CA ARG A 290 -4.01 16.48 7.81
C ARG A 290 -2.91 16.42 6.77
N LEU A 291 -2.82 17.46 5.93
CA LEU A 291 -1.72 17.59 4.97
C LEU A 291 -0.37 17.72 5.69
N ALA A 292 -0.28 18.58 6.71
CA ALA A 292 0.93 18.75 7.50
C ALA A 292 1.33 17.48 8.26
N PHE A 293 0.37 16.72 8.78
CA PHE A 293 0.62 15.43 9.41
C PHE A 293 1.26 14.43 8.44
N ASN A 294 0.87 14.47 7.17
CA ASN A 294 1.47 13.71 6.07
C ASN A 294 2.76 14.32 5.51
N GLY A 295 3.36 15.30 6.19
CA GLY A 295 4.65 15.89 5.83
C GLY A 295 4.58 17.04 4.83
N ILE A 296 3.39 17.49 4.42
CA ILE A 296 3.27 18.65 3.53
C ILE A 296 3.52 19.94 4.32
N ARG A 297 4.53 20.71 3.91
CA ARG A 297 4.83 22.02 4.49
C ARG A 297 3.70 23.00 4.17
N VAL A 298 3.22 23.66 5.23
CA VAL A 298 2.24 24.75 5.17
C VAL A 298 2.89 26.00 5.76
N SER A 299 2.85 27.10 5.00
CA SER A 299 3.42 28.40 5.34
C SER A 299 2.31 29.46 5.47
N GLN A 300 2.68 30.65 5.95
CA GLN A 300 1.82 31.83 5.97
C GLN A 300 2.51 33.02 5.29
N LEU A 301 1.73 33.88 4.64
CA LEU A 301 2.25 35.14 4.10
C LEU A 301 2.66 36.10 5.23
N GLU A 302 3.88 36.63 5.16
CA GLU A 302 4.38 37.60 6.15
C GLU A 302 3.90 39.04 5.89
N ARG A 303 3.38 39.30 4.69
CA ARG A 303 2.87 40.59 4.21
C ARG A 303 1.77 40.38 3.19
N ASP A 304 1.05 41.44 2.86
CA ASP A 304 0.09 41.41 1.76
C ASP A 304 0.82 41.14 0.44
N VAL A 305 0.27 40.24 -0.37
CA VAL A 305 0.78 39.86 -1.68
C VAL A 305 -0.31 40.06 -2.70
N ARG A 306 -0.01 40.79 -3.78
CA ARG A 306 -0.90 40.90 -4.94
C ARG A 306 -0.42 39.93 -6.01
N TYR A 307 -1.29 39.04 -6.46
CA TYR A 307 -1.05 38.17 -7.59
C TYR A 307 -2.25 38.27 -8.54
N GLU A 308 -1.96 38.61 -9.79
CA GLU A 308 -2.97 39.01 -10.78
C GLU A 308 -3.93 40.10 -10.22
N ASN A 309 -5.23 39.82 -10.22
CA ASN A 309 -6.27 40.73 -9.76
C ASN A 309 -6.69 40.50 -8.29
N THR A 310 -5.99 39.63 -7.57
CA THR A 310 -6.33 39.26 -6.19
C THR A 310 -5.25 39.71 -5.23
N THR A 311 -5.67 40.38 -4.14
CA THR A 311 -4.79 40.68 -3.00
C THR A 311 -5.02 39.63 -1.92
N TYR A 312 -3.95 38.93 -1.55
CA TYR A 312 -3.92 38.01 -0.43
C TYR A 312 -3.31 38.72 0.77
N ALA A 313 -4.07 38.80 1.86
CA ALA A 313 -3.62 39.48 3.07
C ALA A 313 -2.51 38.70 3.79
N ARG A 314 -1.69 39.41 4.57
CA ARG A 314 -0.80 38.81 5.57
C ARG A 314 -1.54 37.75 6.40
N GLY A 315 -0.87 36.63 6.67
CA GLY A 315 -1.42 35.49 7.41
C GLY A 315 -2.13 34.44 6.55
N THR A 316 -2.46 34.74 5.29
CA THR A 316 -3.02 33.75 4.35
C THR A 316 -2.14 32.51 4.28
N TRP A 317 -2.75 31.32 4.39
CA TRP A 317 -2.03 30.05 4.33
C TRP A 317 -1.62 29.71 2.90
N VAL A 318 -0.42 29.17 2.76
CA VAL A 318 0.17 28.81 1.47
C VAL A 318 0.81 27.43 1.59
N ILE A 319 0.54 26.56 0.63
CA ILE A 319 1.23 25.28 0.47
C ILE A 319 2.21 25.46 -0.69
N PRO A 320 3.50 25.73 -0.42
CA PRO A 320 4.51 25.84 -1.47
C PRO A 320 4.72 24.47 -2.14
N MET A 321 4.84 24.41 -3.47
CA MET A 321 4.93 23.12 -4.18
C MET A 321 6.35 22.63 -4.39
N ASP A 322 7.35 23.50 -4.22
CA ASP A 322 8.79 23.19 -4.26
C ASP A 322 9.26 22.44 -3.00
N GLN A 323 8.57 21.34 -2.71
CA GLN A 323 8.83 20.42 -1.61
C GLN A 323 8.81 18.97 -2.09
N GLU A 324 9.50 18.10 -1.37
CA GLU A 324 9.70 16.69 -1.70
C GLU A 324 8.38 15.92 -1.86
N PHE A 325 7.31 16.31 -1.15
CA PHE A 325 5.98 15.72 -1.25
C PHE A 325 4.98 16.59 -2.02
N GLY A 326 5.48 17.46 -2.91
CA GLY A 326 4.64 18.28 -3.79
C GLY A 326 3.66 17.42 -4.59
N GLU A 327 4.05 16.22 -5.02
CA GLU A 327 3.14 15.31 -5.73
C GLU A 327 1.98 14.81 -4.87
N LEU A 328 2.19 14.54 -3.57
CA LEU A 328 1.09 14.20 -2.66
C LEU A 328 0.11 15.38 -2.52
N ALA A 329 0.63 16.59 -2.29
CA ALA A 329 -0.19 17.79 -2.18
C ALA A 329 -1.01 18.02 -3.45
N ARG A 330 -0.39 17.85 -4.63
CA ARG A 330 -1.07 17.96 -5.91
C ARG A 330 -2.13 16.88 -6.10
N GLN A 331 -1.83 15.62 -5.78
CA GLN A 331 -2.75 14.49 -5.94
C GLN A 331 -4.07 14.69 -5.18
N VAL A 332 -4.01 15.33 -4.01
CA VAL A 332 -5.19 15.52 -3.14
C VAL A 332 -5.89 16.88 -3.34
N LEU A 333 -5.21 17.90 -3.86
CA LEU A 333 -5.77 19.24 -4.04
C LEU A 333 -6.22 19.54 -5.48
N GLU A 334 -5.63 18.89 -6.48
CA GLU A 334 -5.97 19.11 -7.88
C GLU A 334 -7.17 18.24 -8.28
N LYS A 335 -7.97 18.75 -9.22
CA LYS A 335 -9.00 17.94 -9.87
C LYS A 335 -8.31 16.80 -10.61
N GLN A 336 -8.67 15.57 -10.28
CA GLN A 336 -8.14 14.39 -10.97
C GLN A 336 -8.80 14.22 -12.35
N GLU A 337 -7.98 13.93 -13.34
CA GLU A 337 -8.42 13.56 -14.69
C GLU A 337 -8.21 12.07 -14.87
N TYR A 338 -9.33 11.35 -14.99
CA TYR A 338 -9.32 9.92 -15.21
C TYR A 338 -9.27 9.62 -16.71
N PRO A 339 -8.47 8.62 -17.14
CA PRO A 339 -8.48 8.21 -18.53
C PRO A 339 -9.87 7.67 -18.91
N ASP A 340 -10.33 7.93 -20.14
CA ASP A 340 -11.58 7.33 -20.69
C ASP A 340 -11.29 5.87 -21.08
N LEU A 341 -11.13 5.03 -20.06
CA LEU A 341 -11.05 3.58 -20.19
C LEU A 341 -12.46 3.02 -20.11
N ARG A 342 -12.78 2.05 -20.96
CA ARG A 342 -14.10 1.42 -21.03
C ARG A 342 -13.95 -0.06 -21.11
N GLU A 343 -14.80 -0.77 -20.38
CA GLU A 343 -14.80 -2.24 -20.32
C GLU A 343 -14.92 -2.88 -21.72
N TYR A 344 -15.57 -2.18 -22.65
CA TYR A 344 -15.63 -2.50 -24.07
C TYR A 344 -15.96 -1.23 -24.89
N PRO A 345 -15.76 -1.23 -26.23
CA PRO A 345 -16.10 -0.08 -27.07
C PRO A 345 -17.57 0.35 -26.92
N GLY A 346 -17.79 1.58 -26.42
CA GLY A 346 -19.12 2.13 -26.14
C GLY A 346 -19.74 1.71 -24.80
N GLY A 347 -19.02 0.92 -23.99
CA GLY A 347 -19.42 0.50 -22.65
C GLY A 347 -19.28 1.57 -21.58
N PRO A 348 -19.58 1.23 -20.31
CA PRO A 348 -19.36 2.13 -19.18
C PRO A 348 -17.86 2.38 -18.97
N PRO A 349 -17.49 3.54 -18.36
CA PRO A 349 -16.12 3.78 -17.97
C PRO A 349 -15.64 2.78 -16.92
N GLU A 350 -14.41 2.31 -17.04
CA GLU A 350 -13.71 1.59 -15.97
C GLU A 350 -13.45 2.56 -14.82
N GLN A 351 -13.97 2.23 -13.64
CA GLN A 351 -13.77 3.06 -12.46
C GLN A 351 -12.49 2.64 -11.73
N PRO A 352 -11.70 3.60 -11.22
CA PRO A 352 -10.63 3.28 -10.29
C PRO A 352 -11.23 2.58 -9.09
N TYR A 353 -10.56 1.55 -8.61
CA TYR A 353 -11.01 0.84 -7.43
C TYR A 353 -10.97 1.78 -6.21
N ASP A 354 -12.13 1.96 -5.57
CA ASP A 354 -12.37 2.80 -4.40
C ASP A 354 -11.99 4.29 -4.52
N ALA A 355 -11.96 4.83 -5.74
CA ALA A 355 -12.06 6.26 -5.95
C ALA A 355 -13.53 6.63 -6.19
N ALA A 356 -14.09 7.45 -5.30
CA ALA A 356 -15.47 7.94 -5.37
C ALA A 356 -15.63 9.12 -6.33
#